data_AF-A0A8E2H7H6-F1
#
_entry.id   AF-A0A8E2H7H6-F1
#
_cell.length_a   1.000
_cell.length_b   1.000
_cell.length_c   1.000
_cell.angle_alpha   90.00
_cell.angle_beta   90.00
_cell.angle_gamma   90.00
#
_symmetry.space_group_name_H-M   'P 1'
#
loop_
_entity.id
_entity.type
_entity.pdbx_description
1 polymer ?
#
loop_
_entity_poly.entity_id
_entity_poly.type
_entity_poly.pdbx_seq_one_letter_code
_entity_poly.pdbx_strand_id
1 'polypeptide(L)'
;MDDNGDSGWIKGLPAGWIDGHLAFGRLRGLLLERHDGCDPAPWHDPVNADFWGPHFGQSPEEYTLAEKFSERLISAFQRALLAGRLRASLFKSGEFRELPRSAFGGKSVLRNALFIGPFDLDPLWPDDWQAWSGAGWAIPQSDFDGWLQSGEATSIEGLPISDLPDTASEPQAITQRLPSTGAHVPLSEAVTWIAFGQALDADRFLRAIHWHRLCNGDLQAAMRMVENAAAQLLKAGADQHVTFIGRHVESYSDKGTRTEVIDALALRDYQQIMIDGHDHLYFGHGLKRQYRATNDTHLQASERRDLYMNVAVDRAALMAHFQPKASIAVAHPAQTDDGPIVWDDFGSESLPELQRLSELASRDEWWTWPEAIAWIGSRDTNNIATLRYWAREWFGRGGGDRDPTIILGAQAFMATQFCKSGRDAEAELLNAIQCGHVGTSGRLRKGAVATDLQPSIWRGGTVVWHDGETVLVDAKQKLTAWAFDVAIRRKNLVEAFQPEGPGHVVAGGNVPANRKLNHDDIIGQAASMRAAQPGISKGSAAASIVADLPRNPKTGKPRDTRHIERMIAHLWEGGLSQSPR
;
A
#
# COMPACT_ATOMS: atom_id res chain seq x y z
N MET A 1 16.26 -40.74 -16.89
CA MET A 1 14.82 -40.87 -17.22
C MET A 1 14.47 -39.61 -17.97
N ASP A 2 13.92 -39.73 -19.19
CA ASP A 2 13.48 -38.58 -19.97
C ASP A 2 12.20 -38.02 -19.35
N ASP A 3 12.38 -37.25 -18.28
CA ASP A 3 11.34 -36.60 -17.48
C ASP A 3 10.77 -35.34 -18.19
N ASN A 4 10.54 -35.43 -19.49
CA ASN A 4 9.75 -34.46 -20.27
C ASN A 4 8.27 -34.83 -20.24
N GLY A 5 7.76 -35.18 -19.04
CA GLY A 5 6.33 -35.35 -18.84
C GLY A 5 5.62 -34.05 -19.24
N ASP A 6 4.59 -34.15 -20.07
CA ASP A 6 3.73 -33.01 -20.39
C ASP A 6 3.16 -32.47 -19.06
N SER A 7 3.52 -31.24 -18.69
CA SER A 7 3.01 -30.59 -17.46
C SER A 7 1.51 -30.34 -17.52
N GLY A 8 0.87 -30.58 -18.68
CA GLY A 8 -0.48 -30.18 -19.01
C GLY A 8 -0.56 -28.73 -19.49
N TRP A 9 0.45 -27.92 -19.17
CA TRP A 9 0.53 -26.49 -19.47
C TRP A 9 1.36 -26.19 -20.71
N ILE A 10 2.38 -27.01 -21.00
CA ILE A 10 3.22 -26.84 -22.18
C ILE A 10 3.22 -28.11 -23.04
N LYS A 11 2.45 -28.05 -24.13
CA LYS A 11 2.46 -29.10 -25.15
C LYS A 11 3.60 -28.87 -26.15
N GLY A 12 4.39 -29.91 -26.38
CA GLY A 12 5.45 -29.90 -27.41
C GLY A 12 6.70 -29.11 -27.02
N LEU A 13 6.99 -29.00 -25.72
CA LEU A 13 8.27 -28.43 -25.26
C LEU A 13 9.44 -29.24 -25.84
N PRO A 14 10.39 -28.62 -26.56
CA PRO A 14 11.55 -29.32 -27.11
C PRO A 14 12.44 -29.96 -26.03
N ALA A 15 13.19 -30.99 -26.42
CA ALA A 15 14.21 -31.59 -25.56
C ALA A 15 15.25 -30.55 -25.12
N GLY A 16 15.77 -30.70 -23.89
CA GLY A 16 16.73 -29.76 -23.29
C GLY A 16 16.11 -28.56 -22.59
N TRP A 17 14.78 -28.54 -22.42
CA TRP A 17 14.05 -27.55 -21.62
C TRP A 17 13.21 -28.24 -20.55
N ILE A 18 13.07 -27.59 -19.40
CA ILE A 18 12.18 -28.01 -18.33
C ILE A 18 11.10 -26.94 -18.12
N ASP A 19 9.84 -27.37 -18.07
CA ASP A 19 8.70 -26.54 -17.71
C ASP A 19 8.88 -25.99 -16.28
N GLY A 20 8.57 -24.71 -16.07
CA GLY A 20 8.79 -24.03 -14.79
C GLY A 20 8.03 -24.67 -13.61
N HIS A 21 6.82 -25.19 -13.83
CA HIS A 21 6.04 -25.91 -12.83
C HIS A 21 6.66 -27.28 -12.51
N LEU A 22 7.19 -27.99 -13.51
CA LEU A 22 7.93 -29.24 -13.26
C LEU A 22 9.27 -29.00 -12.55
N ALA A 23 9.99 -27.94 -12.92
CA ALA A 23 11.21 -27.51 -12.24
C ALA A 23 10.93 -27.21 -10.75
N PHE A 24 9.81 -26.55 -10.46
CA PHE A 24 9.32 -26.32 -9.10
C PHE A 24 9.08 -27.64 -8.35
N GLY A 25 8.37 -28.59 -8.97
CA GLY A 25 8.12 -29.91 -8.39
C GLY A 25 9.40 -30.68 -8.05
N ARG A 26 10.41 -30.65 -8.94
CA ARG A 26 11.71 -31.28 -8.70
C ARG A 26 12.46 -30.64 -7.54
N LEU A 27 12.52 -29.30 -7.48
CA LEU A 27 13.17 -28.60 -6.37
C LEU A 27 12.45 -28.89 -5.04
N ARG A 28 11.11 -28.93 -5.05
CA ARG A 28 10.32 -29.29 -3.87
C ARG A 28 10.68 -30.67 -3.35
N GLY A 29 10.77 -31.68 -4.22
CA GLY A 29 11.21 -33.03 -3.85
C GLY A 29 12.58 -33.02 -3.18
N LEU A 30 13.55 -32.34 -3.79
CA LEU A 30 14.91 -32.22 -3.25
C LEU A 30 14.98 -31.49 -1.90
N LEU A 31 14.17 -30.45 -1.69
CA LEU A 31 14.14 -29.74 -0.41
C LEU A 31 13.48 -30.59 0.69
N LEU A 32 12.42 -31.32 0.37
CA LEU A 32 11.77 -32.21 1.33
C LEU A 32 12.71 -33.32 1.82
N GLU A 33 13.54 -33.87 0.92
CA GLU A 33 14.55 -34.87 1.28
C GLU A 33 15.69 -34.30 2.14
N ARG A 34 16.07 -33.04 1.94
CA ARG A 34 17.25 -32.44 2.60
C ARG A 34 16.95 -31.67 3.89
N HIS A 35 15.72 -31.23 4.10
CA HIS A 35 15.33 -30.38 5.23
C HIS A 35 14.38 -31.06 6.22
N ASP A 36 14.41 -32.39 6.28
CA ASP A 36 13.59 -33.13 7.25
C ASP A 36 13.89 -32.67 8.69
N GLY A 37 12.86 -32.24 9.40
CA GLY A 37 12.95 -31.70 10.76
C GLY A 37 13.50 -30.28 10.92
N CYS A 38 13.82 -29.54 9.84
CA CYS A 38 14.29 -28.15 9.91
C CYS A 38 13.18 -27.15 9.52
N ASP A 39 13.22 -25.93 10.07
CA ASP A 39 12.35 -24.84 9.63
C ASP A 39 12.79 -24.37 8.22
N PRO A 40 11.95 -24.54 7.17
CA PRO A 40 12.36 -24.26 5.80
C PRO A 40 12.40 -22.76 5.48
N ALA A 41 11.72 -21.91 6.27
CA ALA A 41 11.73 -20.46 6.11
C ALA A 41 11.60 -19.76 7.47
N PRO A 42 12.67 -19.74 8.29
CA PRO A 42 12.65 -19.13 9.62
C PRO A 42 12.39 -17.62 9.60
N TRP A 43 12.57 -16.95 8.45
CA TRP A 43 12.25 -15.53 8.25
C TRP A 43 10.79 -15.26 7.86
N HIS A 44 10.00 -16.30 7.62
CA HIS A 44 8.59 -16.17 7.22
C HIS A 44 7.68 -16.72 8.31
N ASP A 45 6.72 -15.91 8.75
CA ASP A 45 5.69 -16.35 9.68
C ASP A 45 4.32 -16.27 8.99
N PRO A 46 3.74 -17.43 8.58
CA PRO A 46 2.42 -17.48 7.97
C PRO A 46 1.33 -16.88 8.87
N VAL A 47 0.61 -15.90 8.33
CA VAL A 47 -0.47 -15.22 9.06
C VAL A 47 -1.71 -16.10 9.11
N ASN A 48 -2.39 -16.15 10.26
CA ASN A 48 -3.68 -16.83 10.44
C ASN A 48 -3.69 -18.34 10.14
N ALA A 49 -2.59 -19.06 10.41
CA ALA A 49 -2.53 -20.51 10.25
C ALA A 49 -3.64 -21.28 11.02
N ASP A 50 -4.07 -20.75 12.17
CA ASP A 50 -5.15 -21.33 12.98
C ASP A 50 -6.53 -21.25 12.31
N PHE A 51 -6.71 -20.28 11.41
CA PHE A 51 -7.91 -20.12 10.60
C PHE A 51 -7.80 -20.91 9.29
N TRP A 52 -6.70 -20.72 8.56
CA TRP A 52 -6.53 -21.29 7.22
C TRP A 52 -6.24 -22.79 7.23
N GLY A 53 -5.48 -23.30 8.22
CA GLY A 53 -5.19 -24.73 8.34
C GLY A 53 -6.48 -25.57 8.31
N PRO A 54 -7.40 -25.38 9.28
CA PRO A 54 -8.67 -26.10 9.29
C PRO A 54 -9.52 -25.87 8.04
N HIS A 55 -9.49 -24.65 7.47
CA HIS A 55 -10.21 -24.32 6.24
C HIS A 55 -9.74 -25.16 5.04
N PHE A 56 -8.45 -25.53 5.02
CA PHE A 56 -7.85 -26.41 4.00
C PHE A 56 -7.71 -27.87 4.45
N GLY A 57 -8.32 -28.25 5.59
CA GLY A 57 -8.26 -29.63 6.11
C GLY A 57 -6.89 -30.03 6.67
N GLN A 58 -6.11 -29.06 7.14
CA GLN A 58 -4.77 -29.24 7.71
C GLN A 58 -4.74 -28.79 9.17
N SER A 59 -3.78 -29.28 9.97
CA SER A 59 -3.46 -28.65 11.25
C SER A 59 -2.81 -27.27 11.03
N PRO A 60 -2.86 -26.35 12.01
CA PRO A 60 -2.15 -25.07 11.91
C PRO A 60 -0.64 -25.24 11.67
N GLU A 61 -0.03 -26.25 12.29
CA GLU A 61 1.38 -26.59 12.12
C GLU A 61 1.68 -27.12 10.72
N GLU A 62 0.82 -28.01 10.19
CA GLU A 62 0.92 -28.54 8.82
C GLU A 62 0.80 -27.42 7.78
N TYR A 63 -0.17 -26.52 7.96
CA TYR A 63 -0.35 -25.36 7.11
C TYR A 63 0.85 -24.41 7.17
N THR A 64 1.33 -24.12 8.39
CA THR A 64 2.49 -23.26 8.61
C THR A 64 3.72 -23.82 7.91
N LEU A 65 3.98 -25.13 8.05
CA LEU A 65 5.10 -25.80 7.40
C LEU A 65 4.96 -25.74 5.86
N ALA A 66 3.76 -25.99 5.34
CA ALA A 66 3.49 -25.93 3.90
C ALA A 66 3.69 -24.53 3.29
N GLU A 67 3.23 -23.47 3.96
CA GLU A 67 3.47 -22.08 3.54
C GLU A 67 4.95 -21.73 3.61
N LYS A 68 5.66 -22.09 4.68
CA LYS A 68 7.11 -21.85 4.80
C LYS A 68 7.91 -22.58 3.72
N PHE A 69 7.55 -23.82 3.38
CA PHE A 69 8.17 -24.53 2.25
C PHE A 69 7.91 -23.83 0.91
N SER A 70 6.66 -23.41 0.68
CA SER A 70 6.28 -22.70 -0.54
C SER A 70 7.06 -21.40 -0.68
N GLU A 71 7.13 -20.65 0.41
CA GLU A 71 7.84 -19.39 0.52
C GLU A 71 9.35 -19.53 0.23
N ARG A 72 9.97 -20.56 0.81
CA ARG A 72 11.38 -20.90 0.53
C ARG A 72 11.62 -21.22 -0.94
N LEU A 73 10.76 -22.04 -1.55
CA LEU A 73 10.86 -22.43 -2.95
C LEU A 73 10.76 -21.22 -3.88
N ILE A 74 9.75 -20.38 -3.67
CA ILE A 74 9.52 -19.16 -4.46
C ILE A 74 10.74 -18.25 -4.35
N SER A 75 11.23 -18.01 -3.13
CA SER A 75 12.39 -17.14 -2.89
C SER A 75 13.67 -17.68 -3.56
N ALA A 76 13.87 -19.00 -3.57
CA ALA A 76 15.03 -19.62 -4.22
C ALA A 76 14.99 -19.44 -5.75
N PHE A 77 13.84 -19.70 -6.38
CA PHE A 77 13.63 -19.44 -7.80
C PHE A 77 13.80 -17.96 -8.14
N GLN A 78 13.16 -17.09 -7.36
CA GLN A 78 13.19 -15.64 -7.59
C GLN A 78 14.63 -15.12 -7.62
N ARG A 79 15.43 -15.48 -6.61
CA ARG A 79 16.84 -15.07 -6.54
C ARG A 79 17.65 -15.61 -7.71
N ALA A 80 17.46 -16.87 -8.08
CA ALA A 80 18.22 -17.48 -9.18
C ALA A 80 17.90 -16.83 -10.53
N LEU A 81 16.64 -16.47 -10.76
CA LEU A 81 16.17 -15.77 -11.96
C LEU A 81 16.67 -14.31 -12.00
N LEU A 82 16.52 -13.57 -10.89
CA LEU A 82 16.98 -12.18 -10.78
C LEU A 82 18.52 -12.05 -10.91
N ALA A 83 19.27 -13.00 -10.33
CA ALA A 83 20.73 -13.06 -10.45
C ALA A 83 21.20 -13.52 -11.84
N GLY A 84 20.29 -13.95 -12.73
CA GLY A 84 20.62 -14.48 -14.05
C GLY A 84 21.28 -15.85 -14.04
N ARG A 85 21.20 -16.59 -12.92
CA ARG A 85 21.67 -17.98 -12.82
C ARG A 85 20.74 -18.94 -13.55
N LEU A 86 19.44 -18.64 -13.51
CA LEU A 86 18.43 -19.26 -14.35
C LEU A 86 17.98 -18.25 -15.40
N ARG A 87 17.86 -18.72 -16.63
CA ARG A 87 17.20 -17.98 -17.71
C ARG A 87 15.89 -18.66 -18.02
N ALA A 88 14.83 -17.87 -18.13
CA ALA A 88 13.51 -18.38 -18.39
C ALA A 88 12.97 -17.77 -19.68
N SER A 89 12.15 -18.53 -20.39
CA SER A 89 11.49 -18.09 -21.62
C SER A 89 10.03 -18.49 -21.58
N LEU A 90 9.17 -17.59 -22.06
CA LEU A 90 7.81 -17.96 -22.44
C LEU A 90 7.85 -18.90 -23.64
N PHE A 91 6.96 -19.86 -23.65
CA PHE A 91 6.81 -20.80 -24.74
C PHE A 91 5.35 -20.84 -25.19
N LYS A 92 5.13 -20.53 -26.47
CA LYS A 92 3.80 -20.53 -27.08
C LYS A 92 3.92 -20.95 -28.54
N SER A 93 3.11 -21.93 -28.94
CA SER A 93 3.01 -22.39 -30.34
C SER A 93 4.36 -22.78 -30.99
N GLY A 94 5.29 -23.36 -30.22
CA GLY A 94 6.61 -23.79 -30.71
C GLY A 94 7.67 -22.69 -30.72
N GLU A 95 7.33 -21.47 -30.31
CA GLU A 95 8.24 -20.34 -30.26
C GLU A 95 8.63 -20.00 -28.82
N PHE A 96 9.84 -19.48 -28.65
CA PHE A 96 10.37 -19.00 -27.37
C PHE A 96 10.51 -17.49 -27.38
N ARG A 97 10.19 -16.87 -26.25
CA ARG A 97 10.49 -15.47 -25.96
C ARG A 97 11.13 -15.36 -24.59
N GLU A 98 12.39 -14.94 -24.54
CA GLU A 98 13.13 -14.80 -23.29
C GLU A 98 12.43 -13.80 -22.35
N LEU A 99 12.25 -14.19 -21.09
CA LEU A 99 11.69 -13.32 -20.06
C LEU A 99 12.79 -12.40 -19.52
N PRO A 100 12.56 -11.08 -19.46
CA PRO A 100 13.50 -10.19 -18.80
C PRO A 100 13.52 -10.50 -17.30
N ARG A 101 14.66 -10.29 -16.65
CA ARG A 101 14.83 -10.64 -15.24
C ARG A 101 13.83 -9.89 -14.33
N SER A 102 13.47 -8.66 -14.69
CA SER A 102 12.46 -7.87 -13.96
C SER A 102 11.06 -8.47 -13.96
N ALA A 103 10.74 -9.39 -14.88
CA ALA A 103 9.49 -10.15 -14.87
C ALA A 103 9.29 -10.91 -13.54
N PHE A 104 10.39 -11.27 -12.88
CA PHE A 104 10.40 -12.06 -11.65
C PHE A 104 10.48 -11.20 -10.38
N GLY A 105 10.42 -9.86 -10.50
CA GLY A 105 10.37 -8.96 -9.34
C GLY A 105 9.10 -9.12 -8.50
N GLY A 106 7.98 -9.45 -9.16
CA GLY A 106 6.70 -9.74 -8.52
C GLY A 106 6.66 -11.16 -7.94
N LYS A 107 6.84 -11.29 -6.62
CA LYS A 107 6.83 -12.60 -5.95
C LYS A 107 5.48 -13.33 -6.05
N SER A 108 4.38 -12.59 -6.01
CA SER A 108 3.02 -13.14 -6.20
C SER A 108 2.84 -13.73 -7.60
N VAL A 109 3.37 -13.05 -8.63
CA VAL A 109 3.34 -13.49 -10.02
C VAL A 109 4.15 -14.78 -10.18
N LEU A 110 5.37 -14.81 -9.64
CA LEU A 110 6.21 -16.01 -9.69
C LEU A 110 5.57 -17.17 -8.91
N ARG A 111 4.97 -16.92 -7.74
CA ARG A 111 4.20 -17.92 -6.99
C ARG A 111 3.13 -18.54 -7.89
N ASN A 112 2.28 -17.71 -8.50
CA ASN A 112 1.22 -18.20 -9.37
C ASN A 112 1.77 -18.97 -10.58
N ALA A 113 2.85 -18.50 -11.21
CA ALA A 113 3.46 -19.18 -12.34
C ALA A 113 4.07 -20.54 -11.96
N LEU A 114 4.64 -20.68 -10.76
CA LEU A 114 5.18 -21.94 -10.26
C LEU A 114 4.08 -22.93 -9.87
N PHE A 115 2.97 -22.47 -9.30
CA PHE A 115 1.89 -23.35 -8.83
C PHE A 115 0.85 -23.68 -9.91
N ILE A 116 0.53 -22.72 -10.76
CA ILE A 116 -0.55 -22.81 -11.74
C ILE A 116 0.00 -23.10 -13.14
N GLY A 117 1.25 -22.71 -13.45
CA GLY A 117 1.92 -23.00 -14.73
C GLY A 117 2.04 -21.77 -15.66
N PRO A 118 0.94 -21.12 -16.07
CA PRO A 118 0.99 -19.91 -16.88
C PRO A 118 1.77 -18.76 -16.23
N PHE A 119 2.56 -18.05 -17.02
CA PHE A 119 3.26 -16.84 -16.59
C PHE A 119 2.49 -15.59 -17.02
N ASP A 120 1.92 -14.88 -16.06
CA ASP A 120 1.33 -13.57 -16.32
C ASP A 120 2.43 -12.53 -16.52
N LEU A 121 2.22 -11.60 -17.45
CA LEU A 121 3.13 -10.48 -17.70
C LEU A 121 2.59 -9.20 -17.09
N ASP A 122 3.48 -8.25 -16.82
CA ASP A 122 3.11 -6.91 -16.39
C ASP A 122 2.15 -6.31 -17.43
N PRO A 123 0.91 -5.98 -17.08
CA PRO A 123 -0.11 -5.53 -18.03
C PRO A 123 0.19 -4.16 -18.65
N LEU A 124 1.13 -3.41 -18.08
CA LEU A 124 1.60 -2.14 -18.63
C LEU A 124 2.76 -2.31 -19.62
N TRP A 125 3.25 -3.53 -19.86
CA TRP A 125 4.20 -3.76 -20.95
C TRP A 125 3.56 -3.57 -22.32
N PRO A 126 4.39 -3.31 -23.36
CA PRO A 126 3.94 -3.18 -24.75
C PRO A 126 3.00 -4.29 -25.22
N ASP A 127 2.07 -3.96 -26.12
CA ASP A 127 1.01 -4.90 -26.54
C ASP A 127 1.54 -6.16 -27.23
N ASP A 128 2.70 -6.09 -27.88
CA ASP A 128 3.38 -7.25 -28.46
C ASP A 128 3.86 -8.23 -27.39
N TRP A 129 4.19 -7.78 -26.18
CA TRP A 129 4.43 -8.64 -25.03
C TRP A 129 3.14 -9.24 -24.50
N GLN A 130 2.04 -8.47 -24.46
CA GLN A 130 0.76 -8.96 -23.94
C GLN A 130 0.21 -10.17 -24.70
N ALA A 131 0.56 -10.33 -25.98
CA ALA A 131 0.23 -11.53 -26.76
C ALA A 131 0.81 -12.83 -26.19
N TRP A 132 1.82 -12.74 -25.32
CA TRP A 132 2.48 -13.85 -24.65
C TRP A 132 2.06 -14.01 -23.18
N SER A 133 1.25 -13.10 -22.62
CA SER A 133 0.77 -13.23 -21.24
C SER A 133 -0.05 -14.50 -21.08
N GLY A 134 0.15 -15.22 -19.98
CA GLY A 134 -0.50 -16.50 -19.71
C GLY A 134 0.04 -17.66 -20.55
N ALA A 135 1.13 -17.48 -21.30
CA ALA A 135 1.86 -18.59 -21.89
C ALA A 135 2.55 -19.42 -20.80
N GLY A 136 2.78 -20.70 -21.08
CA GLY A 136 3.68 -21.50 -20.25
C GLY A 136 5.11 -20.96 -20.34
N TRP A 137 5.93 -21.27 -19.35
CA TRP A 137 7.32 -20.84 -19.31
C TRP A 137 8.25 -22.00 -18.99
N ALA A 138 9.46 -21.93 -19.53
CA ALA A 138 10.45 -22.99 -19.43
C ALA A 138 11.85 -22.43 -19.19
N ILE A 139 12.70 -23.28 -18.64
CA ILE A 139 14.10 -23.00 -18.31
C ILE A 139 14.95 -24.00 -19.10
N PRO A 140 16.12 -23.63 -19.65
CA PRO A 140 17.05 -24.61 -20.22
C PRO A 140 17.40 -25.65 -19.15
N GLN A 141 17.25 -26.93 -19.49
CA GLN A 141 17.47 -28.02 -18.54
C GLN A 141 18.91 -28.01 -17.99
N SER A 142 19.89 -27.66 -18.83
CA SER A 142 21.28 -27.49 -18.41
C SER A 142 21.49 -26.42 -17.34
N ASP A 143 20.77 -25.29 -17.46
CA ASP A 143 20.87 -24.18 -16.50
C ASP A 143 20.24 -24.61 -15.16
N PHE A 144 19.10 -25.29 -15.22
CA PHE A 144 18.42 -25.82 -14.03
C PHE A 144 19.25 -26.90 -13.31
N ASP A 145 19.74 -27.91 -14.04
CA ASP A 145 20.52 -29.00 -13.46
C ASP A 145 21.85 -28.48 -12.90
N GLY A 146 22.50 -27.53 -13.58
CA GLY A 146 23.71 -26.87 -13.09
C GLY A 146 23.47 -26.07 -11.80
N TRP A 147 22.33 -25.38 -11.71
CA TRP A 147 21.93 -24.66 -10.49
C TRP A 147 21.63 -25.61 -9.31
N LEU A 148 20.99 -26.76 -9.56
CA LEU A 148 20.78 -27.77 -8.51
C LEU A 148 22.10 -28.35 -8.00
N GLN A 149 23.05 -28.61 -8.90
CA GLN A 149 24.37 -29.16 -8.56
C GLN A 149 25.26 -28.20 -7.78
N SER A 150 25.07 -26.88 -7.89
CA SER A 150 25.84 -25.89 -7.14
C SER A 150 25.56 -25.91 -5.64
N GLY A 151 24.46 -26.54 -5.20
CA GLY A 151 24.02 -26.59 -3.81
C GLY A 151 23.32 -25.31 -3.33
N GLU A 152 23.40 -24.22 -4.09
CA GLU A 152 22.77 -22.93 -3.78
C GLU A 152 21.25 -23.04 -3.68
N ALA A 153 20.63 -23.86 -4.54
CA ALA A 153 19.19 -24.11 -4.54
C ALA A 153 18.68 -24.68 -3.20
N THR A 154 19.54 -25.40 -2.48
CA THR A 154 19.19 -26.14 -1.26
C THR A 154 19.76 -25.56 0.03
N SER A 155 20.60 -24.52 -0.04
CA SER A 155 21.25 -23.93 1.14
C SER A 155 20.27 -23.22 2.06
N ILE A 156 20.25 -23.49 3.36
CA ILE A 156 19.35 -22.82 4.33
C ILE A 156 19.69 -21.33 4.50
N GLU A 157 20.92 -20.93 4.18
CA GLU A 157 21.41 -19.58 4.42
C GLU A 157 20.79 -18.53 3.47
N GLY A 158 20.16 -17.51 4.07
CA GLY A 158 19.93 -16.18 3.52
C GLY A 158 18.99 -16.06 2.32
N LEU A 159 17.69 -15.88 2.56
CA LEU A 159 16.79 -15.22 1.60
C LEU A 159 15.84 -14.32 2.39
N PRO A 160 15.93 -12.98 2.35
CA PRO A 160 15.85 -12.20 1.10
C PRO A 160 16.75 -10.93 1.01
N ILE A 161 17.22 -10.57 -0.20
CA ILE A 161 17.05 -9.22 -0.81
C ILE A 161 16.79 -9.45 -2.31
N SER A 162 15.75 -8.81 -2.84
CA SER A 162 15.50 -8.63 -4.28
C SER A 162 16.24 -7.38 -4.73
N ASP A 163 17.52 -7.50 -5.07
CA ASP A 163 18.14 -6.46 -5.89
C ASP A 163 17.48 -6.57 -7.26
N LEU A 164 16.71 -5.54 -7.62
CA LEU A 164 16.14 -5.43 -8.95
C LEU A 164 17.32 -5.35 -9.94
N PRO A 165 17.30 -6.15 -11.01
CA PRO A 165 18.36 -6.12 -12.03
C PRO A 165 18.45 -4.73 -12.68
N ASP A 166 19.60 -4.44 -13.26
CA ASP A 166 19.86 -3.20 -13.99
C ASP A 166 18.91 -3.07 -15.20
N THR A 167 18.24 -1.91 -15.31
CA THR A 167 17.02 -1.70 -16.12
C THR A 167 17.25 -1.61 -17.64
N ALA A 168 18.50 -1.74 -18.10
CA ALA A 168 18.89 -1.44 -19.48
C ALA A 168 18.32 -2.41 -20.55
N SER A 169 17.80 -3.57 -20.15
CA SER A 169 17.21 -4.58 -21.06
C SER A 169 15.71 -4.79 -20.88
N GLU A 170 15.06 -3.90 -20.13
CA GLU A 170 13.67 -4.08 -19.73
C GLU A 170 12.67 -3.56 -20.78
N PRO A 171 11.51 -4.23 -20.93
CA PRO A 171 10.39 -3.65 -21.65
C PRO A 171 10.00 -2.34 -20.98
N GLN A 172 10.04 -1.23 -21.71
CA GLN A 172 9.60 0.06 -21.18
C GLN A 172 8.11 0.00 -20.90
N ALA A 173 7.74 0.14 -19.63
CA ALA A 173 6.34 0.21 -19.23
C ALA A 173 5.65 1.38 -19.94
N ILE A 174 4.47 1.11 -20.48
CA ILE A 174 3.63 2.12 -21.12
C ILE A 174 3.12 3.06 -20.02
N THR A 175 3.57 4.30 -20.07
CA THR A 175 3.13 5.36 -19.16
C THR A 175 1.70 5.83 -19.41
N GLN A 176 1.18 5.57 -20.61
CA GLN A 176 -0.18 5.89 -21.00
C GLN A 176 -0.68 4.95 -22.12
N ARG A 177 -1.77 4.23 -21.87
CA ARG A 177 -2.48 3.43 -22.87
C ARG A 177 -3.77 4.15 -23.26
N LEU A 178 -3.84 4.57 -24.52
CA LEU A 178 -5.05 5.17 -25.09
C LEU A 178 -6.13 4.10 -25.30
N PRO A 179 -7.42 4.47 -25.24
CA PRO A 179 -8.49 3.59 -25.67
C PRO A 179 -8.26 3.09 -27.10
N SER A 180 -8.58 1.82 -27.34
CA SER A 180 -8.39 1.14 -28.62
C SER A 180 -8.90 1.97 -29.80
N THR A 181 -8.26 1.90 -30.98
CA THR A 181 -8.53 2.82 -32.10
C THR A 181 -9.87 2.59 -32.82
N GLY A 182 -10.69 1.64 -32.34
CA GLY A 182 -12.03 1.40 -32.87
C GLY A 182 -12.94 2.61 -32.71
N ALA A 183 -14.01 2.68 -33.51
CA ALA A 183 -15.04 3.72 -33.35
C ALA A 183 -15.70 3.66 -31.96
N HIS A 184 -15.85 2.45 -31.42
CA HIS A 184 -16.37 2.21 -30.08
C HIS A 184 -15.35 1.44 -29.26
N VAL A 185 -15.25 1.78 -27.98
CA VAL A 185 -14.34 1.13 -27.02
C VAL A 185 -15.13 0.40 -25.94
N PRO A 186 -14.68 -0.76 -25.45
CA PRO A 186 -15.32 -1.48 -24.36
C PRO A 186 -15.51 -0.58 -23.12
N LEU A 187 -16.59 -0.80 -22.37
CA LEU A 187 -16.86 -0.05 -21.14
C LEU A 187 -15.70 -0.12 -20.13
N SER A 188 -15.03 -1.28 -20.00
CA SER A 188 -13.87 -1.45 -19.14
C SER A 188 -12.70 -0.53 -19.53
N GLU A 189 -12.39 -0.44 -20.82
CA GLU A 189 -11.37 0.49 -21.34
C GLU A 189 -11.74 1.95 -21.08
N ALA A 190 -13.01 2.32 -21.28
CA ALA A 190 -13.48 3.69 -21.07
C ALA A 190 -13.40 4.10 -19.60
N VAL A 191 -13.84 3.23 -18.68
CA VAL A 191 -13.85 3.53 -17.25
C VAL A 191 -12.43 3.56 -16.67
N THR A 192 -11.57 2.61 -17.06
CA THR A 192 -10.16 2.59 -16.62
C THR A 192 -9.36 3.77 -17.17
N TRP A 193 -9.67 4.23 -18.38
CA TRP A 193 -9.13 5.47 -18.94
C TRP A 193 -9.47 6.69 -18.07
N ILE A 194 -10.73 6.83 -17.65
CA ILE A 194 -11.17 7.96 -16.79
C ILE A 194 -10.61 7.83 -15.36
N ALA A 195 -10.51 6.61 -14.84
CA ALA A 195 -10.03 6.34 -13.49
C ALA A 195 -8.52 6.59 -13.38
N PHE A 196 -7.73 6.02 -14.29
CA PHE A 196 -6.27 5.88 -14.16
C PHE A 196 -5.46 6.55 -15.27
N GLY A 197 -6.10 7.04 -16.34
CA GLY A 197 -5.41 7.50 -17.55
C GLY A 197 -4.83 6.34 -18.38
N GLN A 198 -5.29 5.12 -18.13
CA GLN A 198 -4.82 3.88 -18.75
C GLN A 198 -6.04 3.07 -19.19
N ALA A 199 -6.27 2.95 -20.50
CA ALA A 199 -7.35 2.14 -21.03
C ALA A 199 -6.99 0.65 -20.96
N LEU A 200 -7.62 -0.08 -20.06
CA LEU A 200 -7.38 -1.50 -19.80
C LEU A 200 -8.68 -2.29 -20.00
N ASP A 201 -8.57 -3.44 -20.66
CA ASP A 201 -9.62 -4.44 -20.60
C ASP A 201 -9.76 -5.01 -19.17
N ALA A 202 -10.82 -5.78 -18.93
CA ALA A 202 -11.13 -6.31 -17.60
C ALA A 202 -10.01 -7.19 -17.05
N ASP A 203 -9.46 -8.08 -17.88
CA ASP A 203 -8.41 -9.01 -17.47
C ASP A 203 -7.11 -8.26 -17.17
N ARG A 204 -6.74 -7.29 -18.01
CA ARG A 204 -5.58 -6.40 -17.81
C ARG A 204 -5.74 -5.54 -16.56
N PHE A 205 -6.95 -5.07 -16.27
CA PHE A 205 -7.22 -4.30 -15.05
C PHE A 205 -6.97 -5.13 -13.79
N LEU A 206 -7.52 -6.34 -13.71
CA LEU A 206 -7.30 -7.25 -12.58
C LEU A 206 -5.83 -7.62 -12.44
N ARG A 207 -5.17 -7.94 -13.56
CA ARG A 207 -3.72 -8.17 -13.57
C ARG A 207 -2.98 -6.92 -13.08
N ALA A 208 -3.40 -5.71 -13.44
CA ALA A 208 -2.67 -4.50 -13.07
C ALA A 208 -2.75 -4.22 -11.56
N ILE A 209 -3.88 -4.57 -10.94
CA ILE A 209 -4.00 -4.59 -9.47
C ILE A 209 -3.10 -5.69 -8.90
N HIS A 210 -3.16 -6.91 -9.43
CA HIS A 210 -2.36 -8.04 -8.94
C HIS A 210 -0.84 -7.80 -9.03
N TRP A 211 -0.42 -7.06 -10.05
CA TRP A 211 0.95 -6.60 -10.26
C TRP A 211 1.32 -5.37 -9.43
N HIS A 212 0.42 -4.90 -8.56
CA HIS A 212 0.58 -3.68 -7.78
C HIS A 212 0.82 -2.41 -8.61
N ARG A 213 0.50 -2.44 -9.91
CA ARG A 213 0.64 -1.29 -10.83
C ARG A 213 -0.47 -0.27 -10.66
N LEU A 214 -1.64 -0.71 -10.20
CA LEU A 214 -2.75 0.15 -9.84
C LEU A 214 -3.00 0.05 -8.34
N CYS A 215 -3.16 1.21 -7.70
CA CYS A 215 -3.52 1.33 -6.29
C CYS A 215 -2.64 0.49 -5.34
N ASN A 216 -1.37 0.24 -5.69
CA ASN A 216 -0.45 -0.63 -4.93
C ASN A 216 -1.03 -2.02 -4.63
N GLY A 217 -1.92 -2.51 -5.49
CA GLY A 217 -2.61 -3.80 -5.34
C GLY A 217 -3.80 -3.79 -4.37
N ASP A 218 -4.21 -2.62 -3.88
CA ASP A 218 -5.47 -2.47 -3.15
C ASP A 218 -6.64 -2.54 -4.12
N LEU A 219 -7.26 -3.72 -4.17
CA LEU A 219 -8.45 -4.00 -4.97
C LEU A 219 -9.60 -3.05 -4.62
N GLN A 220 -9.82 -2.76 -3.33
CA GLN A 220 -10.94 -1.91 -2.89
C GLN A 220 -10.71 -0.45 -3.31
N ALA A 221 -9.47 0.05 -3.20
CA ALA A 221 -9.13 1.38 -3.72
C ALA A 221 -9.29 1.46 -5.24
N ALA A 222 -8.83 0.45 -5.98
CA ALA A 222 -9.00 0.39 -7.43
C ALA A 222 -10.49 0.35 -7.81
N MET A 223 -11.30 -0.42 -7.09
CA MET A 223 -12.75 -0.51 -7.28
C MET A 223 -13.43 0.85 -7.07
N ARG A 224 -13.14 1.56 -5.97
CA ARG A 224 -13.69 2.91 -5.70
C ARG A 224 -13.34 3.90 -6.82
N MET A 225 -12.12 3.84 -7.37
CA MET A 225 -11.72 4.72 -8.47
C MET A 225 -12.49 4.43 -9.76
N VAL A 226 -12.70 3.14 -10.07
CA VAL A 226 -13.50 2.68 -11.22
C VAL A 226 -14.97 3.06 -11.05
N GLU A 227 -15.54 2.91 -9.85
CA GLU A 227 -16.93 3.30 -9.55
C GLU A 227 -17.15 4.80 -9.76
N ASN A 228 -16.25 5.63 -9.25
CA ASN A 228 -16.28 7.08 -9.44
C ASN A 228 -16.15 7.47 -10.93
N ALA A 229 -15.31 6.77 -11.68
CA ALA A 229 -15.14 7.00 -13.11
C ALA A 229 -16.37 6.56 -13.91
N ALA A 230 -16.98 5.44 -13.56
CA ALA A 230 -18.21 4.96 -14.16
C ALA A 230 -19.38 5.91 -13.91
N ALA A 231 -19.53 6.43 -12.69
CA ALA A 231 -20.55 7.43 -12.38
C ALA A 231 -20.40 8.70 -13.22
N GLN A 232 -19.16 9.18 -13.43
CA GLN A 232 -18.87 10.32 -14.31
C GLN A 232 -19.22 10.01 -15.78
N LEU A 233 -18.84 8.82 -16.27
CA LEU A 233 -19.10 8.39 -17.63
C LEU A 233 -20.61 8.23 -17.92
N LEU A 234 -21.35 7.62 -17.00
CA LEU A 234 -22.81 7.49 -17.08
C LEU A 234 -23.50 8.85 -17.07
N LYS A 235 -23.06 9.78 -16.21
CA LYS A 235 -23.56 11.15 -16.21
C LYS A 235 -23.31 11.84 -17.56
N ALA A 236 -22.11 11.74 -18.11
CA ALA A 236 -21.78 12.30 -19.42
C ALA A 236 -22.66 11.72 -20.53
N GLY A 237 -23.01 10.42 -20.46
CA GLY A 237 -23.96 9.81 -21.39
C GLY A 237 -25.41 10.28 -21.19
N ALA A 238 -25.86 10.40 -19.95
CA ALA A 238 -27.17 10.95 -19.60
C ALA A 238 -27.34 12.42 -20.03
N ASP A 239 -26.25 13.19 -20.02
CA ASP A 239 -26.18 14.56 -20.50
C ASP A 239 -25.89 14.65 -22.01
N GLN A 240 -25.85 13.50 -22.70
CA GLN A 240 -25.64 13.36 -24.15
C GLN A 240 -24.29 13.89 -24.66
N HIS A 241 -23.30 14.00 -23.78
CA HIS A 241 -21.93 14.33 -24.16
C HIS A 241 -21.16 13.14 -24.73
N VAL A 242 -21.57 11.92 -24.36
CA VAL A 242 -20.95 10.67 -24.80
C VAL A 242 -22.03 9.67 -25.21
N THR A 243 -21.83 8.98 -26.33
CA THR A 243 -22.78 7.97 -26.81
C THR A 243 -22.40 6.59 -26.33
N PHE A 244 -23.38 5.84 -25.84
CA PHE A 244 -23.25 4.44 -25.46
C PHE A 244 -24.00 3.56 -26.44
N ILE A 245 -23.41 2.42 -26.77
CA ILE A 245 -24.07 1.34 -27.49
C ILE A 245 -24.03 0.07 -26.67
N GLY A 246 -25.08 -0.72 -26.74
CA GLY A 246 -25.17 -1.99 -26.03
C GLY A 246 -26.03 -2.98 -26.79
N ARG A 247 -25.80 -4.26 -26.57
CA ARG A 247 -26.67 -5.33 -27.05
C ARG A 247 -27.86 -5.42 -26.12
N HIS A 248 -29.06 -5.08 -26.60
CA HIS A 248 -30.27 -5.17 -25.79
C HIS A 248 -30.62 -6.65 -25.54
N VAL A 249 -30.95 -6.99 -24.29
CA VAL A 249 -31.29 -8.35 -23.87
C VAL A 249 -32.63 -8.33 -23.15
N GLU A 250 -33.65 -8.98 -23.71
CA GLU A 250 -34.97 -9.05 -23.06
C GLU A 250 -35.04 -10.15 -21.98
N SER A 251 -34.20 -11.19 -22.10
CA SER A 251 -34.11 -12.31 -21.14
C SER A 251 -32.68 -12.87 -21.06
N TYR A 252 -32.27 -13.44 -19.92
CA TYR A 252 -30.91 -14.02 -19.73
C TYR A 252 -30.56 -15.14 -20.74
N SER A 253 -31.58 -15.75 -21.36
CA SER A 253 -31.46 -16.76 -22.42
C SER A 253 -31.42 -16.18 -23.83
N ASP A 254 -31.82 -14.91 -24.01
CA ASP A 254 -31.76 -14.27 -25.31
C ASP A 254 -30.32 -13.90 -25.65
N LYS A 255 -29.82 -14.52 -26.70
CA LYS A 255 -28.68 -13.98 -27.45
C LYS A 255 -29.19 -12.75 -28.20
N GLY A 256 -29.46 -11.64 -27.49
CA GLY A 256 -30.10 -10.43 -28.03
C GLY A 256 -29.59 -10.04 -29.41
N THR A 257 -30.44 -9.84 -30.41
CA THR A 257 -29.95 -9.78 -31.81
C THR A 257 -29.52 -8.39 -32.26
N ARG A 258 -29.74 -7.36 -31.44
CA ARG A 258 -29.57 -5.95 -31.83
C ARG A 258 -28.66 -5.18 -30.88
N THR A 259 -27.58 -4.63 -31.43
CA THR A 259 -26.81 -3.56 -30.80
C THR A 259 -27.50 -2.23 -31.11
N GLU A 260 -27.80 -1.44 -30.10
CA GLU A 260 -28.47 -0.16 -30.24
C GLU A 260 -27.86 0.90 -29.32
N VAL A 261 -28.19 2.16 -29.60
CA VAL A 261 -27.80 3.29 -28.75
C VAL A 261 -28.61 3.24 -27.46
N ILE A 262 -27.93 3.29 -26.32
CA ILE A 262 -28.57 3.32 -25.02
C ILE A 262 -29.09 4.74 -24.78
N ASP A 263 -30.39 4.86 -24.49
CA ASP A 263 -31.02 6.17 -24.30
C ASP A 263 -30.58 6.86 -22.99
N ALA A 264 -30.65 8.19 -22.99
CA ALA A 264 -30.19 9.00 -21.87
C ALA A 264 -30.98 8.77 -20.57
N LEU A 265 -32.25 8.36 -20.66
CA LEU A 265 -33.07 8.09 -19.47
C LEU A 265 -32.62 6.79 -18.81
N ALA A 266 -32.37 5.74 -19.59
CA ALA A 266 -31.80 4.49 -19.09
C ALA A 266 -30.44 4.72 -18.38
N LEU A 267 -29.56 5.56 -18.96
CA LEU A 267 -28.28 5.90 -18.33
C LEU A 267 -28.44 6.64 -16.99
N ARG A 268 -29.45 7.50 -16.84
CA ARG A 268 -29.79 8.15 -15.55
C ARG A 268 -30.24 7.16 -14.50
N ASP A 269 -31.05 6.17 -14.89
CA ASP A 269 -31.51 5.13 -13.99
C ASP A 269 -30.32 4.28 -13.50
N TYR A 270 -29.39 3.91 -14.39
CA TYR A 270 -28.18 3.18 -14.02
C TYR A 270 -27.25 3.95 -13.08
N GLN A 271 -27.16 5.28 -13.23
CA GLN A 271 -26.40 6.13 -12.30
C GLN A 271 -26.92 6.02 -10.87
N GLN A 272 -28.23 5.85 -10.68
CA GLN A 272 -28.86 5.75 -9.36
C GLN A 272 -28.68 4.36 -8.73
N ILE A 273 -28.61 3.30 -9.55
CA ILE A 273 -28.47 1.90 -9.12
C ILE A 273 -27.03 1.55 -8.73
N MET A 274 -26.04 2.13 -9.43
CA MET A 274 -24.60 1.95 -9.18
C MET A 274 -24.14 2.28 -7.74
N ILE A 275 -24.99 2.92 -6.94
CA ILE A 275 -24.70 3.35 -5.56
C ILE A 275 -24.87 2.21 -4.55
N ASP A 276 -25.51 1.09 -4.92
CA ASP A 276 -25.64 -0.10 -4.07
C ASP A 276 -24.83 -1.26 -4.65
N GLY A 277 -23.82 -1.71 -3.90
CA GLY A 277 -22.78 -2.62 -4.38
C GLY A 277 -23.28 -3.94 -4.99
N HIS A 278 -22.68 -4.31 -6.13
CA HIS A 278 -22.05 -5.62 -6.42
C HIS A 278 -21.66 -5.78 -7.91
N ASP A 279 -20.43 -6.28 -8.11
CA ASP A 279 -19.79 -7.06 -9.18
C ASP A 279 -20.08 -6.92 -10.70
N HIS A 280 -20.83 -5.94 -11.22
CA HIS A 280 -21.22 -5.99 -12.64
C HIS A 280 -20.63 -4.96 -13.63
N LEU A 281 -20.29 -3.74 -13.22
CA LEU A 281 -19.57 -2.82 -14.12
C LEU A 281 -18.07 -3.20 -14.28
N TYR A 282 -17.54 -3.95 -13.32
CA TYR A 282 -16.11 -4.19 -13.12
C TYR A 282 -15.42 -4.96 -14.27
N PHE A 283 -16.18 -5.68 -15.10
CA PHE A 283 -15.63 -6.53 -16.15
C PHE A 283 -16.01 -6.10 -17.57
N GLY A 284 -16.67 -4.95 -17.74
CA GLY A 284 -17.09 -4.48 -19.07
C GLY A 284 -18.16 -5.35 -19.77
N HIS A 285 -18.84 -6.23 -19.04
CA HIS A 285 -19.82 -7.17 -19.61
C HIS A 285 -21.22 -6.56 -19.82
N GLY A 286 -21.56 -5.43 -19.19
CA GLY A 286 -22.83 -4.73 -19.43
C GLY A 286 -23.29 -3.82 -18.30
N LEU A 287 -24.47 -3.19 -18.49
CA LEU A 287 -25.16 -2.40 -17.46
C LEU A 287 -26.30 -3.26 -16.88
N LYS A 288 -26.11 -3.77 -15.65
CA LYS A 288 -27.10 -4.62 -14.96
C LYS A 288 -27.92 -3.80 -13.95
N ARG A 289 -29.21 -4.07 -13.88
CA ARG A 289 -30.12 -3.46 -12.89
C ARG A 289 -30.19 -4.36 -11.66
N GLN A 290 -29.71 -3.89 -10.51
CA GLN A 290 -30.07 -4.47 -9.22
C GLN A 290 -31.32 -3.75 -8.70
N TYR A 291 -32.37 -4.49 -8.33
CA TYR A 291 -33.48 -3.91 -7.60
C TYR A 291 -33.19 -4.02 -6.10
N ARG A 292 -33.25 -2.89 -5.38
CA ARG A 292 -33.45 -2.91 -3.93
C ARG A 292 -34.72 -3.69 -3.64
N ALA A 293 -34.66 -4.65 -2.73
CA ALA A 293 -35.84 -5.20 -2.10
C ALA A 293 -36.55 -4.08 -1.32
N THR A 294 -37.39 -3.30 -1.99
CA THR A 294 -38.48 -2.59 -1.32
C THR A 294 -39.47 -3.64 -0.87
N ASN A 295 -40.06 -3.46 0.32
CA ASN A 295 -40.99 -4.38 1.01
C ASN A 295 -42.30 -4.72 0.24
N ASP A 296 -42.36 -4.52 -1.07
CA ASP A 296 -43.45 -4.97 -1.93
C ASP A 296 -43.16 -6.37 -2.46
N THR A 297 -43.77 -7.35 -1.80
CA THR A 297 -43.70 -8.80 -2.03
C THR A 297 -44.31 -9.29 -3.35
N HIS A 298 -44.39 -8.45 -4.40
CA HIS A 298 -45.08 -8.80 -5.65
C HIS A 298 -44.33 -8.54 -6.96
N LEU A 299 -43.00 -8.41 -6.93
CA LEU A 299 -42.20 -8.59 -8.16
C LEU A 299 -41.70 -10.03 -8.23
N GLN A 300 -42.35 -10.84 -9.07
CA GLN A 300 -42.00 -12.24 -9.30
C GLN A 300 -40.57 -12.34 -9.84
N ALA A 301 -39.81 -13.33 -9.36
CA ALA A 301 -38.43 -13.62 -9.77
C ALA A 301 -38.24 -13.86 -11.30
N SER A 302 -39.32 -13.91 -12.07
CA SER A 302 -39.38 -13.97 -13.54
C SER A 302 -39.23 -12.61 -14.24
N GLU A 303 -39.18 -11.48 -13.54
CA GLU A 303 -38.97 -10.13 -14.11
C GLU A 303 -37.54 -9.59 -13.94
N ARG A 304 -36.55 -10.50 -13.81
CA ARG A 304 -35.13 -10.15 -13.85
C ARG A 304 -34.73 -9.77 -15.29
N ARG A 305 -34.51 -8.48 -15.58
CA ARG A 305 -34.09 -8.00 -16.92
C ARG A 305 -32.72 -7.32 -16.87
N ASP A 306 -31.69 -8.00 -17.36
CA ASP A 306 -30.44 -7.35 -17.80
C ASP A 306 -30.74 -6.63 -19.11
N LEU A 307 -30.83 -5.29 -19.16
CA LEU A 307 -31.26 -4.64 -20.41
C LEU A 307 -30.15 -4.54 -21.46
N TYR A 308 -28.86 -4.38 -21.09
CA TYR A 308 -27.77 -4.21 -22.07
C TYR A 308 -26.47 -4.95 -21.72
N MET A 309 -26.01 -5.80 -22.65
CA MET A 309 -24.72 -6.50 -22.62
C MET A 309 -23.69 -5.88 -23.59
N ASN A 310 -22.40 -6.22 -23.40
CA ASN A 310 -21.30 -5.80 -24.28
C ASN A 310 -21.30 -4.30 -24.58
N VAL A 311 -21.47 -3.51 -23.52
CA VAL A 311 -21.60 -2.06 -23.64
C VAL A 311 -20.27 -1.47 -24.10
N ALA A 312 -20.36 -0.63 -25.13
CA ALA A 312 -19.24 0.10 -25.68
C ALA A 312 -19.60 1.59 -25.80
N VAL A 313 -18.57 2.41 -25.83
CA VAL A 313 -18.68 3.87 -25.77
C VAL A 313 -18.06 4.46 -27.03
N ASP A 314 -18.69 5.47 -27.62
CA ASP A 314 -18.09 6.20 -28.74
C ASP A 314 -16.75 6.81 -28.33
N ARG A 315 -15.70 6.43 -29.05
CA ARG A 315 -14.32 6.79 -28.70
C ARG A 315 -14.07 8.28 -28.89
N ALA A 316 -14.58 8.87 -29.96
CA ALA A 316 -14.32 10.26 -30.28
C ALA A 316 -14.92 11.18 -29.22
N ALA A 317 -16.16 10.90 -28.80
CA ALA A 317 -16.85 11.60 -27.73
C ALA A 317 -16.17 11.38 -26.37
N LEU A 318 -15.78 10.14 -26.05
CA LEU A 318 -15.01 9.83 -24.83
C LEU A 318 -13.74 10.68 -24.74
N MET A 319 -12.94 10.69 -25.80
CA MET A 319 -11.67 11.41 -25.84
C MET A 319 -11.84 12.93 -25.87
N ALA A 320 -12.92 13.44 -26.46
CA ALA A 320 -13.22 14.87 -26.49
C ALA A 320 -13.68 15.38 -25.13
N HIS A 321 -14.50 14.59 -24.42
CA HIS A 321 -15.08 14.99 -23.13
C HIS A 321 -14.14 14.76 -21.95
N PHE A 322 -13.44 13.63 -21.94
CA PHE A 322 -12.51 13.26 -20.88
C PHE A 322 -11.09 13.47 -21.36
N GLN A 323 -10.51 14.59 -20.94
CA GLN A 323 -9.06 14.79 -21.08
C GLN A 323 -8.33 13.73 -20.27
N PRO A 324 -7.16 13.26 -20.74
CA PRO A 324 -6.33 12.42 -19.91
C PRO A 324 -6.09 13.16 -18.60
N LYS A 325 -6.41 12.53 -17.47
CA LYS A 325 -5.65 12.87 -16.26
C LYS A 325 -4.20 12.72 -16.66
N ALA A 326 -3.35 13.73 -16.38
CA ALA A 326 -1.91 13.53 -16.42
C ALA A 326 -1.72 12.16 -15.80
N SER A 327 -1.11 11.24 -16.58
CA SER A 327 -0.99 9.83 -16.20
C SER A 327 -0.81 9.84 -14.71
N ILE A 328 -1.62 9.10 -13.94
CA ILE A 328 -1.12 8.69 -12.65
C ILE A 328 0.14 8.00 -13.09
N ALA A 329 1.25 8.75 -13.02
CA ALA A 329 2.53 8.17 -13.16
C ALA A 329 2.34 7.12 -12.09
N VAL A 330 2.38 5.88 -12.52
CA VAL A 330 3.15 4.94 -11.77
C VAL A 330 4.55 5.56 -11.76
N ALA A 331 4.72 6.68 -11.03
CA ALA A 331 5.26 6.52 -9.73
C ALA A 331 4.88 5.11 -9.24
N HIS A 332 5.70 4.14 -9.68
CA HIS A 332 6.58 3.58 -8.71
C HIS A 332 6.76 4.69 -7.67
N PRO A 333 6.46 4.51 -6.40
CA PRO A 333 7.53 4.94 -5.54
C PRO A 333 8.83 4.34 -6.18
N ALA A 334 9.48 5.04 -7.14
CA ALA A 334 10.82 5.51 -6.98
C ALA A 334 10.70 5.96 -5.56
N GLN A 335 11.13 5.02 -4.70
CA GLN A 335 11.03 5.02 -3.26
C GLN A 335 10.58 6.40 -2.86
N THR A 336 9.33 6.64 -2.41
CA THR A 336 8.91 7.98 -1.99
C THR A 336 10.05 8.57 -1.18
N ASP A 337 10.90 9.43 -1.77
CA ASP A 337 12.37 9.47 -1.53
C ASP A 337 12.80 8.90 -0.17
N ASP A 338 12.79 7.58 0.05
CA ASP A 338 12.80 6.89 1.36
C ASP A 338 12.45 7.78 2.59
N GLY A 339 11.37 8.57 2.47
CA GLY A 339 11.25 9.85 3.15
C GLY A 339 9.86 10.07 3.72
N PRO A 340 9.77 10.57 4.96
CA PRO A 340 8.48 10.86 5.58
C PRO A 340 7.70 11.91 4.78
N ILE A 341 6.37 11.78 4.71
CA ILE A 341 5.50 12.83 4.16
C ILE A 341 5.69 14.09 5.03
N VAL A 342 6.20 15.15 4.41
CA VAL A 342 6.47 16.43 5.08
C VAL A 342 5.41 17.47 4.74
N TRP A 343 5.34 18.53 5.54
CA TRP A 343 4.34 19.59 5.33
C TRP A 343 4.40 20.24 3.96
N ASP A 344 5.59 20.28 3.35
CA ASP A 344 5.80 20.85 2.03
C ASP A 344 5.05 20.09 0.92
N ASP A 345 4.66 18.83 1.17
CA ASP A 345 3.91 17.99 0.23
C ASP A 345 2.43 18.43 0.07
N PHE A 346 1.90 19.23 0.99
CA PHE A 346 0.49 19.66 0.97
C PHE A 346 0.25 21.03 0.32
N GLY A 347 1.31 21.73 -0.09
CA GLY A 347 1.22 23.07 -0.68
C GLY A 347 1.14 24.20 0.35
N SER A 348 1.49 25.41 -0.08
CA SER A 348 1.61 26.59 0.80
C SER A 348 0.28 27.06 1.41
N GLU A 349 -0.83 26.74 0.74
CA GLU A 349 -2.20 27.02 1.12
C GLU A 349 -2.66 26.22 2.35
N SER A 350 -2.01 25.07 2.61
CA SER A 350 -2.31 24.18 3.72
C SER A 350 -1.56 24.54 5.01
N LEU A 351 -0.51 25.36 4.90
CA LEU A 351 0.36 25.73 6.03
C LEU A 351 -0.39 26.35 7.22
N PRO A 352 -1.35 27.28 7.06
CA PRO A 352 -2.07 27.84 8.20
C PRO A 352 -2.83 26.78 9.00
N GLU A 353 -3.39 25.79 8.31
CA GLU A 353 -4.13 24.71 8.96
C GLU A 353 -3.19 23.69 9.61
N LEU A 354 -2.10 23.31 8.94
CA LEU A 354 -1.09 22.43 9.52
C LEU A 354 -0.49 23.04 10.80
N GLN A 355 -0.24 24.35 10.82
CA GLN A 355 0.17 25.08 12.01
C GLN A 355 -0.87 24.98 13.13
N ARG A 356 -2.16 25.25 12.81
CA ARG A 356 -3.27 25.11 13.76
C ARG A 356 -3.35 23.68 14.33
N LEU A 357 -3.17 22.66 13.50
CA LEU A 357 -3.23 21.25 13.92
C LEU A 357 -2.02 20.85 14.78
N SER A 358 -0.83 21.40 14.51
CA SER A 358 0.37 21.19 15.34
C SER A 358 0.26 21.86 16.71
N GLU A 359 -0.31 23.07 16.76
CA GLU A 359 -0.64 23.74 18.02
C GLU A 359 -1.68 22.95 18.83
N LEU A 360 -2.67 22.36 18.17
CA LEU A 360 -3.63 21.46 18.82
C LEU A 360 -2.94 20.20 19.35
N ALA A 361 -2.11 19.56 18.54
CA ALA A 361 -1.32 18.38 18.93
C ALA A 361 -0.42 18.64 20.14
N SER A 362 -0.02 19.89 20.37
CA SER A 362 0.84 20.27 21.50
C SER A 362 0.10 20.44 22.84
N ARG A 363 -1.25 20.42 22.84
CA ARG A 363 -2.08 20.57 24.06
C ARG A 363 -2.14 19.26 24.84
N ASP A 364 -2.50 19.31 26.13
CA ASP A 364 -2.79 18.07 26.90
C ASP A 364 -4.10 17.45 26.40
N GLU A 365 -3.97 16.56 25.42
CA GLU A 365 -5.07 15.85 24.79
C GLU A 365 -4.77 14.35 24.63
N TRP A 366 -5.75 13.63 24.13
CA TRP A 366 -5.64 12.21 23.81
C TRP A 366 -5.24 12.03 22.35
N TRP A 367 -4.28 11.15 22.13
CA TRP A 367 -3.82 10.74 20.81
C TRP A 367 -4.31 9.35 20.48
N THR A 368 -4.68 9.14 19.23
CA THR A 368 -4.95 7.81 18.67
C THR A 368 -3.67 6.97 18.66
N TRP A 369 -3.82 5.65 18.52
CA TRP A 369 -2.68 4.74 18.42
C TRP A 369 -1.66 5.12 17.33
N PRO A 370 -2.08 5.45 16.08
CA PRO A 370 -1.14 5.90 15.04
C PRO A 370 -0.41 7.21 15.39
N GLU A 371 -1.10 8.16 16.04
CA GLU A 371 -0.50 9.44 16.45
C GLU A 371 0.54 9.23 17.55
N ALA A 372 0.28 8.33 18.50
CA ALA A 372 1.24 7.96 19.53
C ALA A 372 2.49 7.28 18.95
N ILE A 373 2.33 6.36 17.99
CA ILE A 373 3.45 5.71 17.30
C ILE A 373 4.27 6.74 16.51
N ALA A 374 3.60 7.59 15.72
CA ALA A 374 4.27 8.64 14.95
C ALA A 374 5.07 9.59 15.85
N TRP A 375 4.53 9.92 17.03
CA TRP A 375 5.23 10.76 18.00
C TRP A 375 6.40 10.04 18.68
N ILE A 376 6.28 8.76 19.06
CA ILE A 376 7.42 8.01 19.64
C ILE A 376 8.55 7.88 18.63
N GLY A 377 8.19 7.61 17.38
CA GLY A 377 9.11 7.44 16.27
C GLY A 377 9.94 8.69 15.92
N SER A 378 9.34 9.88 16.08
CA SER A 378 9.90 11.13 15.56
C SER A 378 10.14 12.21 16.61
N ARG A 379 9.45 12.12 17.75
CA ARG A 379 9.33 13.15 18.80
C ARG A 379 8.83 14.51 18.28
N ASP A 380 8.16 14.54 17.12
CA ASP A 380 7.71 15.76 16.46
C ASP A 380 6.17 15.82 16.35
N THR A 381 5.57 16.87 16.92
CA THR A 381 4.13 17.13 16.84
C THR A 381 3.67 17.52 15.44
N ASN A 382 4.58 17.94 14.55
CA ASN A 382 4.25 18.22 13.16
C ASN A 382 3.81 16.98 12.40
N ASN A 383 4.32 15.80 12.77
CA ASN A 383 3.90 14.55 12.15
C ASN A 383 2.47 14.17 12.55
N ILE A 384 2.06 14.50 13.77
CA ILE A 384 0.66 14.37 14.21
C ILE A 384 -0.23 15.31 13.40
N ALA A 385 0.21 16.56 13.20
CA ALA A 385 -0.51 17.51 12.36
C ALA A 385 -0.66 17.01 10.91
N THR A 386 0.39 16.40 10.35
CA THR A 386 0.37 15.73 9.05
C THR A 386 -0.68 14.62 8.99
N LEU A 387 -0.70 13.71 9.98
CA LEU A 387 -1.69 12.62 10.05
C LEU A 387 -3.12 13.16 10.10
N ARG A 388 -3.36 14.21 10.90
CA ARG A 388 -4.68 14.84 11.06
C ARG A 388 -5.14 15.58 9.80
N TYR A 389 -4.22 16.33 9.19
CA TYR A 389 -4.51 17.08 7.98
C TYR A 389 -4.83 16.13 6.82
N TRP A 390 -4.02 15.09 6.64
CA TRP A 390 -4.25 14.06 5.64
C TRP A 390 -5.60 13.37 5.83
N ALA A 391 -5.95 12.98 7.06
CA ALA A 391 -7.24 12.36 7.35
C ALA A 391 -8.40 13.32 7.00
N ARG A 392 -8.26 14.61 7.32
CA ARG A 392 -9.26 15.64 6.99
C ARG A 392 -9.44 15.83 5.47
N GLU A 393 -8.35 15.90 4.72
CA GLU A 393 -8.39 16.00 3.26
C GLU A 393 -9.00 14.75 2.62
N TRP A 394 -8.72 13.57 3.19
CA TRP A 394 -9.35 12.30 2.81
C TRP A 394 -10.87 12.35 3.01
N PHE A 395 -11.35 12.85 4.15
CA PHE A 395 -12.78 13.08 4.39
C PHE A 395 -13.40 14.10 3.42
N GLY A 396 -12.69 15.18 3.12
CA GLY A 396 -13.18 16.28 2.28
C GLY A 396 -13.34 15.95 0.79
N ARG A 397 -12.56 14.98 0.28
CA ARG A 397 -12.54 14.60 -1.14
C ARG A 397 -13.52 13.50 -1.52
N GLY A 398 -14.50 13.20 -0.66
CA GLY A 398 -15.52 12.18 -0.94
C GLY A 398 -14.99 10.75 -0.77
N GLY A 399 -14.09 10.52 0.19
CA GLY A 399 -13.82 9.18 0.71
C GLY A 399 -15.13 8.58 1.22
N GLY A 400 -15.81 7.84 0.34
CA GLY A 400 -17.10 7.20 0.55
C GLY A 400 -16.99 6.02 1.48
N ASP A 401 -16.64 6.28 2.73
CA ASP A 401 -17.24 5.69 3.90
C ASP A 401 -16.69 6.43 5.10
N ARG A 402 -17.58 6.80 6.04
CA ARG A 402 -17.18 7.36 7.34
C ARG A 402 -16.55 6.28 8.24
N ASP A 403 -16.02 5.20 7.65
CA ASP A 403 -15.42 4.10 8.38
C ASP A 403 -14.07 4.55 8.95
N PRO A 404 -14.00 4.80 10.26
CA PRO A 404 -12.79 5.31 10.87
C PRO A 404 -11.67 4.26 10.90
N THR A 405 -11.98 2.97 10.69
CA THR A 405 -10.98 1.90 10.68
C THR A 405 -10.06 2.00 9.47
N ILE A 406 -10.59 2.37 8.30
CA ILE A 406 -9.81 2.57 7.07
C ILE A 406 -8.84 3.74 7.22
N ILE A 407 -9.31 4.84 7.82
CA ILE A 407 -8.51 6.06 8.02
C ILE A 407 -7.41 5.83 9.05
N LEU A 408 -7.71 5.13 10.14
CA LEU A 408 -6.72 4.76 11.14
C LEU A 408 -5.70 3.76 10.59
N GLY A 409 -6.11 2.80 9.76
CA GLY A 409 -5.19 1.88 9.07
C GLY A 409 -4.22 2.63 8.16
N ALA A 410 -4.70 3.61 7.39
CA ALA A 410 -3.86 4.45 6.55
C ALA A 410 -2.94 5.38 7.38
N GLN A 411 -3.45 5.98 8.46
CA GLN A 411 -2.64 6.76 9.39
C GLN A 411 -1.56 5.91 10.07
N ALA A 412 -1.84 4.65 10.39
CA ALA A 412 -0.87 3.71 10.95
C ALA A 412 0.24 3.40 9.94
N PHE A 413 -0.13 3.11 8.69
CA PHE A 413 0.84 2.93 7.61
C PHE A 413 1.73 4.17 7.46
N MET A 414 1.15 5.37 7.44
CA MET A 414 1.93 6.62 7.40
C MET A 414 2.78 6.84 8.67
N ALA A 415 2.27 6.46 9.84
CA ALA A 415 3.00 6.56 11.10
C ALA A 415 4.32 5.78 11.05
N THR A 416 4.35 4.62 10.37
CA THR A 416 5.57 3.83 10.18
C THR A 416 6.65 4.52 9.34
N GLN A 417 6.29 5.53 8.53
CA GLN A 417 7.24 6.31 7.73
C GLN A 417 7.97 7.38 8.56
N PHE A 418 7.44 7.73 9.74
CA PHE A 418 8.06 8.69 10.65
C PHE A 418 9.06 8.05 11.63
N CYS A 419 9.28 6.74 11.53
CA CYS A 419 10.21 5.99 12.37
C CYS A 419 11.09 5.07 11.53
N LYS A 420 12.35 4.90 11.95
CA LYS A 420 13.29 3.96 11.30
C LYS A 420 12.83 2.49 11.40
N SER A 421 11.99 2.18 12.39
CA SER A 421 11.28 0.91 12.57
C SER A 421 9.95 1.18 13.28
N GLY A 422 8.83 1.15 12.57
CA GLY A 422 7.50 1.28 13.17
C GLY A 422 7.19 0.22 14.22
N ARG A 423 7.81 -0.96 14.07
CA ARG A 423 7.72 -2.05 15.05
C ARG A 423 8.43 -1.73 16.36
N ASP A 424 9.53 -0.99 16.32
CA ASP A 424 10.29 -0.63 17.53
C ASP A 424 9.55 0.43 18.34
N ALA A 425 9.00 1.46 17.68
CA ALA A 425 8.21 2.50 18.33
C ALA A 425 6.91 1.95 18.96
N GLU A 426 6.27 0.99 18.29
CA GLU A 426 5.11 0.28 18.83
C GLU A 426 5.49 -0.64 20.01
N ALA A 427 6.60 -1.38 19.91
CA ALA A 427 7.10 -2.22 21.00
C ALA A 427 7.47 -1.39 22.24
N GLU A 428 8.09 -0.22 22.05
CA GLU A 428 8.38 0.75 23.10
C GLU A 428 7.11 1.24 23.79
N LEU A 429 6.09 1.63 23.01
CA LEU A 429 4.79 2.04 23.53
C LEU A 429 4.14 0.95 24.37
N LEU A 430 4.11 -0.28 23.84
CA LEU A 430 3.55 -1.43 24.53
C LEU A 430 4.28 -1.71 25.84
N ASN A 431 5.61 -1.64 25.85
CA ASN A 431 6.41 -1.82 27.05
C ASN A 431 6.11 -0.73 28.10
N ALA A 432 6.03 0.54 27.69
CA ALA A 432 5.73 1.65 28.59
C ALA A 432 4.32 1.54 29.21
N ILE A 433 3.32 1.06 28.44
CA ILE A 433 1.98 0.77 28.96
C ILE A 433 2.04 -0.43 29.92
N GLN A 434 2.78 -1.48 29.60
CA GLN A 434 2.90 -2.68 30.45
C GLN A 434 3.55 -2.38 31.80
N CYS A 435 4.54 -1.49 31.83
CA CYS A 435 5.20 -1.01 33.03
C CYS A 435 4.38 0.05 33.80
N GLY A 436 3.23 0.47 33.27
CA GLY A 436 2.36 1.46 33.92
C GLY A 436 2.82 2.91 33.79
N HIS A 437 3.79 3.19 32.92
CA HIS A 437 4.28 4.54 32.65
C HIS A 437 3.33 5.34 31.75
N VAL A 438 2.55 4.64 30.92
CA VAL A 438 1.57 5.26 30.00
C VAL A 438 0.18 4.71 30.26
N GLY A 439 -0.73 5.58 30.67
CA GLY A 439 -2.16 5.26 30.77
C GLY A 439 -2.85 5.26 29.40
N THR A 440 -3.82 4.36 29.24
CA THR A 440 -4.70 4.28 28.05
C THR A 440 -6.14 4.58 28.47
N SER A 441 -6.92 5.17 27.58
CA SER A 441 -8.37 5.29 27.76
C SER A 441 -9.10 4.76 26.55
N GLY A 442 -10.35 4.34 26.77
CA GLY A 442 -11.21 3.92 25.69
C GLY A 442 -12.68 3.95 26.03
N ARG A 443 -13.51 3.70 25.02
CA ARG A 443 -14.96 3.62 25.17
C ARG A 443 -15.38 2.17 25.14
N LEU A 444 -16.17 1.76 26.13
CA LEU A 444 -16.70 0.40 26.18
C LEU A 444 -17.87 0.21 25.22
N ARG A 445 -18.57 1.27 24.79
CA ARG A 445 -19.73 1.25 23.88
C ARG A 445 -19.86 2.57 23.10
N LYS A 446 -20.57 2.56 21.97
CA LYS A 446 -20.86 3.76 21.17
C LYS A 446 -21.64 4.79 22.00
N GLY A 447 -21.11 6.00 22.10
CA GLY A 447 -21.68 7.09 22.90
C GLY A 447 -21.30 7.08 24.39
N ALA A 448 -20.52 6.10 24.85
CA ALA A 448 -19.99 6.09 26.22
C ALA A 448 -18.90 7.16 26.42
N VAL A 449 -18.78 7.66 27.64
CA VAL A 449 -17.65 8.51 28.06
C VAL A 449 -16.38 7.66 28.05
N ALA A 450 -15.29 8.21 27.54
CA ALA A 450 -14.00 7.53 27.58
C ALA A 450 -13.55 7.33 29.04
N THR A 451 -13.11 6.13 29.39
CA THR A 451 -12.63 5.77 30.72
C THR A 451 -11.24 5.19 30.65
N ASP A 452 -10.44 5.38 31.69
CA ASP A 452 -9.11 4.77 31.80
C ASP A 452 -9.23 3.24 31.75
N LEU A 453 -8.44 2.61 30.89
CA LEU A 453 -8.40 1.16 30.73
C LEU A 453 -7.37 0.57 31.70
N GLN A 454 -7.78 -0.43 32.47
CA GLN A 454 -6.86 -1.18 33.33
C GLN A 454 -5.91 -2.04 32.46
N PRO A 455 -4.65 -2.25 32.87
CA PRO A 455 -3.69 -3.04 32.10
C PRO A 455 -4.16 -4.46 31.77
N SER A 456 -4.98 -5.07 32.63
CA SER A 456 -5.57 -6.40 32.41
C SER A 456 -6.66 -6.44 31.33
N ILE A 457 -7.24 -5.29 30.99
CA ILE A 457 -8.36 -5.18 30.02
C ILE A 457 -7.83 -5.17 28.58
N TRP A 458 -6.65 -4.61 28.33
CA TRP A 458 -6.05 -4.55 26.99
C TRP A 458 -5.06 -5.69 26.71
N ARG A 459 -4.50 -6.33 27.76
CA ARG A 459 -3.58 -7.49 27.62
C ARG A 459 -4.24 -8.76 27.04
N GLY A 460 -5.50 -8.69 26.65
CA GLY A 460 -6.32 -9.84 26.33
C GLY A 460 -7.06 -9.82 24.99
N GLY A 461 -6.92 -8.78 24.14
CA GLY A 461 -7.70 -8.77 22.91
C GLY A 461 -7.74 -7.48 22.10
N THR A 462 -8.05 -7.65 20.82
CA THR A 462 -8.54 -6.56 19.98
C THR A 462 -9.94 -6.16 20.45
N VAL A 463 -10.20 -4.86 20.52
CA VAL A 463 -11.57 -4.32 20.62
C VAL A 463 -12.08 -4.09 19.20
N VAL A 464 -12.89 -5.02 18.68
CA VAL A 464 -13.52 -4.91 17.35
C VAL A 464 -14.93 -4.39 17.51
N TRP A 465 -15.30 -3.45 16.64
CA TRP A 465 -16.66 -2.94 16.53
C TRP A 465 -17.44 -3.78 15.51
N HIS A 466 -18.45 -4.53 15.95
CA HIS A 466 -19.34 -5.28 15.07
C HIS A 466 -20.80 -5.14 15.56
N ASP A 467 -21.71 -4.72 14.66
CA ASP A 467 -23.16 -4.60 14.92
C ASP A 467 -23.58 -3.87 16.21
N GLY A 468 -22.84 -2.82 16.58
CA GLY A 468 -23.21 -1.96 17.71
C GLY A 468 -22.90 -2.52 19.10
N GLU A 469 -22.23 -3.67 19.18
CA GLU A 469 -21.66 -4.20 20.42
C GLU A 469 -20.14 -4.27 20.36
N THR A 470 -19.52 -4.12 21.53
CA THR A 470 -18.07 -4.24 21.71
C THR A 470 -17.79 -5.65 22.19
N VAL A 471 -17.15 -6.46 21.34
CA VAL A 471 -16.78 -7.84 21.69
C VAL A 471 -15.28 -7.89 21.99
N LEU A 472 -14.95 -8.36 23.19
CA LEU A 472 -13.58 -8.71 23.59
C LEU A 472 -13.20 -10.03 22.93
N VAL A 473 -12.18 -10.01 22.08
CA VAL A 473 -11.67 -11.21 21.41
C VAL A 473 -10.46 -11.73 22.18
N ASP A 474 -10.52 -12.95 22.75
CA ASP A 474 -9.47 -13.54 23.59
C ASP A 474 -8.10 -13.61 22.88
N ALA A 475 -7.01 -13.33 23.61
CA ALA A 475 -5.63 -13.23 23.16
C ALA A 475 -5.06 -14.50 22.50
N LYS A 476 -5.78 -15.63 22.56
CA LYS A 476 -5.46 -16.83 21.78
C LYS A 476 -5.85 -16.72 20.29
N GLN A 477 -6.59 -15.69 19.91
CA GLN A 477 -6.80 -15.31 18.52
C GLN A 477 -5.83 -14.18 18.17
N LYS A 478 -4.84 -14.52 17.34
CA LYS A 478 -3.81 -13.61 16.82
C LYS A 478 -4.46 -12.33 16.26
N LEU A 479 -4.00 -11.18 16.76
CA LEU A 479 -4.42 -9.83 16.38
C LEU A 479 -4.40 -9.62 14.86
N THR A 480 -5.58 -9.55 14.24
CA THR A 480 -5.79 -9.04 12.87
C THR A 480 -6.87 -7.97 12.77
N ALA A 481 -7.28 -7.38 13.90
CA ALA A 481 -8.13 -6.20 13.88
C ALA A 481 -7.50 -5.09 14.75
N TRP A 482 -7.69 -3.83 14.35
CA TRP A 482 -7.08 -2.66 14.98
C TRP A 482 -8.16 -1.83 15.69
N ALA A 483 -7.90 -1.44 16.93
CA ALA A 483 -8.92 -0.92 17.84
C ALA A 483 -9.24 0.57 17.59
N PHE A 484 -10.49 0.85 17.25
CA PHE A 484 -11.08 2.17 17.05
C PHE A 484 -11.12 3.05 18.32
N ASP A 485 -11.00 2.46 19.51
CA ASP A 485 -11.35 3.10 20.78
C ASP A 485 -10.21 3.15 21.82
N VAL A 486 -8.94 2.95 21.46
CA VAL A 486 -7.80 3.14 22.39
C VAL A 486 -7.08 4.45 22.11
N ALA A 487 -7.12 5.37 23.06
CA ALA A 487 -6.38 6.62 23.02
C ALA A 487 -5.34 6.69 24.16
N ILE A 488 -4.24 7.39 23.90
CA ILE A 488 -3.12 7.56 24.80
C ILE A 488 -3.02 9.01 25.21
N ARG A 489 -2.88 9.28 26.51
CA ARG A 489 -2.77 10.65 27.00
C ARG A 489 -1.39 11.19 26.66
N ARG A 490 -1.34 12.30 25.92
CA ARG A 490 -0.08 12.94 25.53
C ARG A 490 0.86 13.16 26.70
N LYS A 491 0.36 13.73 27.80
CA LYS A 491 1.19 14.04 28.98
C LYS A 491 1.93 12.81 29.49
N ASN A 492 1.25 11.68 29.64
CA ASN A 492 1.85 10.42 30.11
C ASN A 492 2.89 9.91 29.11
N LEU A 493 2.59 10.01 27.82
CA LEU A 493 3.51 9.59 26.77
C LEU A 493 4.76 10.46 26.71
N VAL A 494 4.61 11.78 26.84
CA VAL A 494 5.74 12.72 26.87
C VAL A 494 6.58 12.53 28.12
N GLU A 495 5.96 12.26 29.28
CA GLU A 495 6.65 11.98 30.55
C GLU A 495 7.40 10.64 30.53
N ALA A 496 6.78 9.59 29.98
CA ALA A 496 7.37 8.24 29.91
C ALA A 496 8.57 8.15 28.95
N PHE A 497 8.66 9.06 27.99
CA PHE A 497 9.68 9.05 26.96
C PHE A 497 10.45 10.37 26.86
N GLN A 498 10.61 11.07 27.99
CA GLN A 498 11.55 12.20 28.02
C GLN A 498 12.95 11.68 27.65
N PRO A 499 13.75 12.46 26.90
CA PRO A 499 15.15 12.14 26.73
C PRO A 499 15.78 12.06 28.12
N GLU A 500 16.25 10.87 28.51
CA GLU A 500 17.08 10.75 29.70
C GLU A 500 18.25 11.73 29.58
N GLY A 501 18.63 12.33 30.69
CA GLY A 501 19.79 13.22 30.78
C GLY A 501 21.05 12.61 30.18
N PRO A 502 22.11 13.42 30.00
CA PRO A 502 23.23 13.09 29.12
C PRO A 502 23.95 11.81 29.58
N GLY A 503 23.64 10.69 28.94
CA GLY A 503 24.21 9.41 29.39
C GLY A 503 23.68 8.15 28.72
N HIS A 504 23.51 8.09 27.41
CA HIS A 504 23.82 6.87 26.63
C HIS A 504 23.77 7.16 25.13
N VAL A 505 24.94 7.14 24.50
CA VAL A 505 25.10 7.15 23.05
C VAL A 505 24.86 5.73 22.54
N VAL A 506 23.87 5.54 21.66
CA VAL A 506 23.90 4.45 20.68
C VAL A 506 23.95 5.09 19.30
N ALA A 507 25.10 4.93 18.68
CA ALA A 507 25.42 5.46 17.36
C ALA A 507 24.75 4.63 16.25
N GLY A 508 24.27 5.30 15.19
CA GLY A 508 23.98 4.63 13.92
C GLY A 508 22.99 5.37 13.01
N GLY A 509 23.51 6.19 12.09
CA GLY A 509 22.76 6.66 10.92
C GLY A 509 23.08 8.09 10.52
N ASN A 510 23.79 8.25 9.41
CA ASN A 510 24.23 9.51 8.82
C ASN A 510 23.05 10.46 8.53
N VAL A 511 23.05 11.64 9.17
CA VAL A 511 22.22 12.80 8.83
C VAL A 511 23.11 13.84 8.12
N PRO A 512 22.67 14.47 7.02
CA PRO A 512 23.46 15.47 6.29
C PRO A 512 23.96 16.62 7.18
N ALA A 513 25.18 17.08 6.92
CA ALA A 513 26.03 17.93 7.76
C ALA A 513 25.53 19.37 8.07
N ASN A 514 24.25 19.69 7.86
CA ASN A 514 23.66 20.98 8.22
C ASN A 514 22.85 20.98 9.54
N ARG A 515 22.71 19.85 10.25
CA ARG A 515 21.91 19.73 11.51
C ARG A 515 22.70 19.39 12.79
N LYS A 516 23.99 19.72 12.90
CA LYS A 516 24.76 19.56 14.15
C LYS A 516 24.89 20.87 14.94
N LEU A 517 23.78 21.57 15.17
CA LEU A 517 23.70 22.51 16.28
C LEU A 517 22.77 21.85 17.29
N ASN A 518 23.27 21.55 18.48
CA ASN A 518 22.41 21.06 19.54
C ASN A 518 21.57 22.24 20.03
N HIS A 519 20.33 22.32 19.54
CA HIS A 519 19.46 23.46 19.81
C HIS A 519 19.13 23.57 21.30
N ASP A 520 19.03 22.44 21.99
CA ASP A 520 18.74 22.39 23.41
C ASP A 520 19.92 22.89 24.24
N ASP A 521 21.16 22.56 23.85
CA ASP A 521 22.36 23.11 24.50
C ASP A 521 22.45 24.64 24.30
N ILE A 522 22.12 25.13 23.09
CA ILE A 522 22.13 26.56 22.77
C ILE A 522 21.06 27.31 23.57
N ILE A 523 19.85 26.75 23.68
CA ILE A 523 18.75 27.32 24.46
C ILE A 523 19.10 27.26 25.96
N GLY A 524 19.67 26.15 26.44
CA GLY A 524 20.13 25.99 27.81
C GLY A 524 21.23 26.98 28.19
N GLN A 525 22.24 27.15 27.33
CA GLN A 525 23.31 28.13 27.52
C GLN A 525 22.75 29.56 27.55
N ALA A 526 21.83 29.91 26.64
CA ALA A 526 21.18 31.22 26.64
C ALA A 526 20.35 31.48 27.90
N ALA A 527 19.63 30.47 28.40
CA ALA A 527 18.88 30.56 29.64
C ALA A 527 19.80 30.75 30.85
N SER A 528 20.92 30.01 30.93
CA SER A 528 21.94 30.20 31.97
C SER A 528 22.58 31.59 31.91
N MET A 529 22.88 32.10 30.72
CA MET A 529 23.41 33.46 30.54
C MET A 529 22.42 34.54 31.00
N ARG A 530 21.12 34.37 30.68
CA ARG A 530 20.07 35.29 31.13
C ARG A 530 19.87 35.23 32.65
N ALA A 531 19.94 34.05 33.24
CA ALA A 531 19.87 33.89 34.70
C ALA A 531 21.07 34.54 35.41
N ALA A 532 22.27 34.38 34.87
CA ALA A 532 23.49 34.96 35.43
C ALA A 532 23.58 36.48 35.21
N GLN A 533 23.02 36.99 34.11
CA GLN A 533 23.00 38.41 33.77
C GLN A 533 21.60 38.82 33.29
N PRO A 534 20.67 39.16 34.20
CA PRO A 534 19.27 39.46 33.84
C PRO A 534 19.09 40.60 32.82
N GLY A 535 20.09 41.49 32.70
CA GLY A 535 20.11 42.60 31.73
C GLY A 535 20.76 42.29 30.38
N ILE A 536 21.24 41.07 30.12
CA ILE A 536 21.88 40.74 28.83
C ILE A 536 20.86 40.81 27.69
N SER A 537 21.21 41.53 26.63
CA SER A 537 20.36 41.61 25.44
C SER A 537 20.38 40.28 24.67
N LYS A 538 19.27 39.95 23.99
CA LYS A 538 19.18 38.76 23.14
C LYS A 538 20.32 38.69 22.11
N GLY A 539 20.64 39.81 21.47
CA GLY A 539 21.73 39.86 20.48
C GLY A 539 23.10 39.66 21.10
N SER A 540 23.33 40.19 22.31
CA SER A 540 24.57 39.95 23.05
C SER A 540 24.72 38.48 23.46
N ALA A 541 23.64 37.84 23.93
CA ALA A 541 23.64 36.41 24.26
C ALA A 541 23.91 35.54 23.03
N ALA A 542 23.24 35.82 21.91
CA ALA A 542 23.46 35.10 20.65
C ALA A 542 24.87 35.30 20.09
N ALA A 543 25.44 36.50 20.18
CA ALA A 543 26.80 36.77 19.73
C ALA A 543 27.84 35.99 20.55
N SER A 544 27.67 35.90 21.87
CA SER A 544 28.54 35.11 22.74
C SER A 544 28.43 33.61 22.42
N ILE A 545 27.22 33.08 22.24
CA ILE A 545 27.03 31.67 21.89
C ILE A 545 27.66 31.36 20.52
N VAL A 546 27.50 32.24 19.53
CA VAL A 546 28.13 32.08 18.21
C VAL A 546 29.65 32.04 18.28
N ALA A 547 30.26 32.77 19.22
CA ALA A 547 31.72 32.76 19.39
C ALA A 547 32.24 31.38 19.86
N ASP A 548 31.43 30.64 20.62
CA ASP A 548 31.77 29.33 21.17
C ASP A 548 31.38 28.16 20.23
N LEU A 549 30.54 28.43 19.22
CA LEU A 549 30.10 27.40 18.27
C LEU A 549 31.16 27.10 17.20
N PRO A 550 31.28 25.84 16.77
CA PRO A 550 32.18 25.47 15.68
C PRO A 550 31.77 26.17 14.38
N ARG A 551 32.76 26.69 13.65
CA ARG A 551 32.60 27.33 12.34
C ARG A 551 31.88 26.40 11.37
N ASN A 552 31.19 26.98 10.38
CA ASN A 552 30.50 26.20 9.38
C ASN A 552 31.51 25.37 8.57
N PRO A 553 31.40 24.01 8.55
CA PRO A 553 32.40 23.16 7.91
C PRO A 553 32.43 23.33 6.38
N LYS A 554 31.35 23.80 5.76
CA LYS A 554 31.28 24.04 4.30
C LYS A 554 31.85 25.40 3.89
N THR A 555 31.74 26.42 4.74
CA THR A 555 32.08 27.81 4.36
C THR A 555 33.22 28.41 5.16
N GLY A 556 33.66 27.78 6.26
CA GLY A 556 34.69 28.28 7.17
C GLY A 556 34.30 29.54 7.94
N LYS A 557 33.08 30.04 7.76
CA LYS A 557 32.58 31.28 8.39
C LYS A 557 31.99 30.99 9.78
N PRO A 558 32.00 31.97 10.69
CA PRO A 558 31.22 31.91 11.93
C PRO A 558 29.75 31.63 11.65
N ARG A 559 29.05 31.04 12.63
CA ARG A 559 27.61 30.80 12.52
C ARG A 559 26.85 32.13 12.49
N ASP A 560 25.69 32.15 11.85
CA ASP A 560 24.90 33.37 11.71
C ASP A 560 24.26 33.73 13.06
N THR A 561 24.67 34.87 13.63
CA THR A 561 24.12 35.40 14.89
C THR A 561 22.61 35.57 14.82
N ARG A 562 22.04 35.96 13.67
CA ARG A 562 20.58 36.09 13.52
C ARG A 562 19.84 34.75 13.58
N HIS A 563 20.50 33.66 13.23
CA HIS A 563 19.92 32.33 13.36
C HIS A 563 19.82 31.94 14.85
N ILE A 564 20.89 32.16 15.62
CA ILE A 564 20.89 31.90 17.07
C ILE A 564 19.94 32.84 17.81
N GLU A 565 19.88 34.12 17.45
CA GLU A 565 18.91 35.07 18.01
C GLU A 565 17.47 34.62 17.84
N ARG A 566 17.14 33.98 16.71
CA ARG A 566 15.80 33.43 16.46
C ARG A 566 15.50 32.23 17.35
N MET A 567 16.47 31.32 17.51
CA MET A 567 16.32 30.14 18.36
C MET A 567 16.01 30.50 19.81
N ILE A 568 16.72 31.48 20.35
CA ILE A 568 16.62 31.86 21.77
C ILE A 568 15.58 32.96 22.02
N ALA A 569 14.87 33.43 20.99
CA ALA A 569 13.99 34.61 21.08
C ALA A 569 12.89 34.47 22.13
N HIS A 570 12.35 33.27 22.29
CA HIS A 570 11.30 32.95 23.27
C HIS A 570 11.76 33.12 24.73
N LEU A 571 13.08 33.17 24.97
CA LEU A 571 13.65 33.44 26.28
C LEU A 571 13.73 34.94 26.60
N TRP A 572 13.23 35.87 25.79
CA TRP A 572 13.15 37.31 26.12
C TRP A 572 11.70 37.80 26.01
N GLU A 573 11.28 38.66 26.94
CA GLU A 573 9.89 39.17 26.98
C GLU A 573 9.52 39.87 25.66
N GLY A 574 8.42 39.44 25.04
CA GLY A 574 7.94 39.93 23.74
C GLY A 574 8.49 39.21 22.50
N GLY A 575 9.32 38.18 22.66
CA GLY A 575 9.81 37.36 21.54
C GLY A 575 8.82 36.27 21.13
N LEU A 576 8.14 36.42 19.98
CA LEU A 576 7.45 35.30 19.34
C LEU A 576 8.47 34.21 18.99
N SER A 577 8.23 32.96 19.42
CA SER A 577 8.96 31.80 18.93
C SER A 577 8.59 31.60 17.46
N GLN A 578 9.48 31.97 16.54
CA GLN A 578 9.38 31.53 15.15
C GLN A 578 10.51 30.54 14.89
N SER A 579 10.11 29.27 14.76
CA SER A 579 10.98 28.22 14.23
C SER A 579 11.49 28.64 12.84
N PRO A 580 12.79 28.59 12.52
CA PRO A 580 13.29 28.93 11.18
C PRO A 580 12.80 27.90 10.16
N ARG A 581 12.24 28.38 9.04
CA ARG A 581 12.08 27.62 7.79
C ARG A 581 13.41 27.07 7.29
#